data_AF-J9DH68-F1
#
_entry.id   AF-J9DH68-F1
#
_cell.length_a   1.000
_cell.length_b   1.000
_cell.length_c   1.000
_cell.angle_alpha   90.00
_cell.angle_beta   90.00
_cell.angle_gamma   90.00
#
_symmetry.space_group_name_H-M   'P 1'
#
loop_
_entity.id
_entity.type
_entity.pdbx_description
1 polymer ?
#
loop_
_entity_poly.entity_id
_entity_poly.type
_entity_poly.pdbx_seq_one_letter_code
_entity_poly.pdbx_strand_id
1 'polypeptide(L)'
;MEKKFYSDYQECLESDQVNLKFADKIVLRSLKDKLKYHCHYKCSKLHNINHIKIDGRYPFEELFYAMEFFASAFPLLNLIVHVIFYNLYLKNNLKKSPIGHLFQIQQYIVCVGWLSSTLFHINDIMTTRYIDYFTAFLWLLYGNYVSIYRLLPPFQDKYTILTKVLVSAVSIVCVFYYAFHLYYMIFVEFNYKYANFAGAILFSIWIVLNFLIYFLLKKSGLPNIFCFILLWLFVEH
;
A
#
# COMPACT_ATOMS: atom_id res chain seq x y z
N MET A 1 0.44 -3.80 -36.85
CA MET A 1 0.88 -4.75 -35.81
C MET A 1 -0.13 -4.82 -34.68
N GLU A 2 -0.45 -3.70 -34.01
CA GLU A 2 -1.44 -3.67 -32.91
C GLU A 2 -2.85 -4.13 -33.31
N LYS A 3 -3.37 -3.71 -34.47
CA LYS A 3 -4.69 -4.18 -34.96
C LYS A 3 -4.78 -5.71 -35.08
N LYS A 4 -3.67 -6.36 -35.49
CA LYS A 4 -3.59 -7.82 -35.61
C LYS A 4 -3.57 -8.47 -34.23
N PHE A 5 -2.80 -7.91 -33.29
CA PHE A 5 -2.81 -8.35 -31.88
C PHE A 5 -4.22 -8.34 -31.28
N TYR A 6 -5.00 -7.26 -31.47
CA TYR A 6 -6.36 -7.19 -30.93
C TYR A 6 -7.31 -8.21 -31.58
N SER A 7 -7.16 -8.48 -32.88
CA SER A 7 -7.92 -9.53 -33.57
C SER A 7 -7.64 -10.90 -32.97
N ASP A 8 -6.36 -11.28 -32.89
CA ASP A 8 -5.93 -12.58 -32.38
C ASP A 8 -6.26 -12.74 -30.89
N TYR A 9 -6.25 -11.65 -30.12
CA TYR A 9 -6.67 -11.63 -28.72
C TYR A 9 -8.17 -11.95 -28.58
N GLN A 10 -9.04 -11.34 -29.39
CA GLN A 10 -10.48 -11.64 -29.37
C GLN A 10 -10.75 -13.09 -29.79
N GLU A 11 -10.07 -13.57 -30.84
CA GLU A 11 -10.18 -14.97 -31.28
C GLU A 11 -9.75 -15.93 -30.16
N CYS A 12 -8.69 -15.62 -29.41
CA CYS A 12 -8.26 -16.42 -28.26
C CYS A 12 -9.32 -16.45 -27.15
N LEU A 13 -9.99 -15.32 -26.86
CA LEU A 13 -11.05 -15.28 -25.84
C LEU A 13 -12.26 -16.16 -26.19
N GLU A 14 -12.52 -16.39 -27.47
CA GLU A 14 -13.65 -17.21 -27.93
C GLU A 14 -13.27 -18.70 -28.08
N SER A 15 -12.04 -18.97 -28.53
CA SER A 15 -11.60 -20.32 -28.91
C SER A 15 -10.87 -21.09 -27.82
N ASP A 16 -10.14 -20.40 -26.93
CA ASP A 16 -9.27 -21.05 -25.95
C ASP A 16 -10.01 -21.43 -24.67
N GLN A 17 -9.51 -22.44 -23.97
CA GLN A 17 -10.12 -22.93 -22.73
C GLN A 17 -9.08 -23.02 -21.62
N VAL A 18 -9.37 -22.38 -20.51
CA VAL A 18 -8.58 -22.46 -19.28
C VAL A 18 -9.35 -23.20 -18.20
N ASN A 19 -8.64 -23.85 -17.28
CA ASN A 19 -9.24 -24.51 -16.13
C ASN A 19 -8.78 -23.84 -14.83
N LEU A 20 -9.70 -23.68 -13.87
CA LEU A 20 -9.36 -23.22 -12.53
C LEU A 20 -8.74 -24.37 -11.72
N LYS A 21 -7.56 -24.12 -11.18
CA LYS A 21 -6.88 -24.98 -10.22
C LYS A 21 -7.31 -24.56 -8.80
N PHE A 22 -6.97 -25.38 -7.81
CA PHE A 22 -7.24 -25.07 -6.40
C PHE A 22 -6.60 -23.73 -5.96
N ALA A 23 -5.37 -23.46 -6.38
CA ALA A 23 -4.68 -22.20 -6.11
C ALA A 23 -5.43 -20.97 -6.66
N ASP A 24 -6.04 -21.08 -7.85
CA ASP A 24 -6.84 -19.99 -8.43
C ASP A 24 -8.04 -19.63 -7.54
N LYS A 25 -8.65 -20.63 -6.87
CA LYS A 25 -9.75 -20.40 -5.94
C LYS A 25 -9.29 -19.71 -4.66
N ILE A 26 -8.10 -20.04 -4.16
CA ILE A 26 -7.52 -19.38 -2.97
C ILE A 26 -7.33 -17.88 -3.24
N VAL A 27 -6.84 -17.52 -4.42
CA VAL A 27 -6.60 -16.12 -4.79
C VAL A 27 -7.82 -15.42 -5.37
N LEU A 28 -9.00 -16.06 -5.31
CA LEU A 28 -10.29 -15.53 -5.82
C LEU A 28 -10.27 -15.19 -7.32
N ARG A 29 -9.53 -15.96 -8.12
CA ARG A 29 -9.43 -15.75 -9.57
C ARG A 29 -10.63 -16.36 -10.28
N SER A 30 -11.30 -15.55 -11.10
CA SER A 30 -12.40 -16.01 -11.94
C SER A 30 -11.88 -16.69 -13.21
N LEU A 31 -12.71 -17.55 -13.81
CA LEU A 31 -12.39 -18.20 -15.09
C LEU A 31 -12.15 -17.15 -16.20
N LYS A 32 -12.97 -16.10 -16.20
CA LYS A 32 -12.91 -15.00 -17.17
C LYS A 32 -11.60 -14.23 -17.06
N ASP A 33 -11.17 -13.90 -15.85
CA ASP A 33 -9.93 -13.17 -15.63
C ASP A 33 -8.71 -14.01 -16.00
N LYS A 34 -8.76 -15.31 -15.68
CA LYS A 34 -7.72 -16.26 -16.08
C LYS A 34 -7.59 -16.38 -17.60
N LEU A 35 -8.72 -16.48 -18.31
CA LEU A 35 -8.74 -16.57 -19.77
C LEU A 35 -8.19 -15.28 -20.40
N LYS A 36 -8.65 -14.12 -19.93
CA LYS A 36 -8.14 -12.81 -20.37
C LYS A 36 -6.63 -12.71 -20.24
N TYR A 37 -6.10 -13.02 -19.05
CA TYR A 37 -4.67 -12.93 -18.80
C TYR A 37 -3.88 -13.94 -19.64
N HIS A 38 -4.38 -15.19 -19.76
CA HIS A 38 -3.78 -16.22 -20.59
C HIS A 38 -3.66 -15.78 -22.05
N CYS A 39 -4.75 -15.30 -22.63
CA CYS A 39 -4.79 -14.82 -24.01
C CYS A 39 -3.91 -13.58 -24.21
N HIS A 40 -3.90 -12.66 -23.24
CA HIS A 40 -3.04 -11.49 -23.30
C HIS A 40 -1.57 -11.89 -23.38
N TYR A 41 -1.09 -12.74 -22.47
CA TYR A 41 0.29 -13.25 -22.50
C TYR A 41 0.61 -14.02 -23.78
N LYS A 42 -0.26 -14.96 -24.18
CA LYS A 42 -0.09 -15.82 -25.37
C LYS A 42 0.04 -14.98 -26.65
N CYS A 43 -0.88 -14.05 -26.89
CA CYS A 43 -0.88 -13.19 -28.07
C CYS A 43 0.29 -12.19 -28.04
N SER A 44 0.61 -11.65 -26.86
CA SER A 44 1.79 -10.78 -26.70
C SER A 44 3.08 -11.50 -27.05
N LYS A 45 3.24 -12.76 -26.63
CA LYS A 45 4.39 -13.59 -26.98
C LYS A 45 4.42 -13.93 -28.48
N LEU A 46 3.27 -14.24 -29.08
CA LEU A 46 3.15 -14.53 -30.52
C LEU A 46 3.59 -13.34 -31.40
N HIS A 47 3.21 -12.12 -31.01
CA HIS A 47 3.52 -10.90 -31.76
C HIS A 47 4.81 -10.21 -31.32
N ASN A 48 5.51 -10.74 -30.31
CA ASN A 48 6.67 -10.12 -29.67
C ASN A 48 6.38 -8.68 -29.17
N ILE A 49 5.23 -8.49 -28.50
CA ILE A 49 4.78 -7.21 -27.97
C ILE A 49 4.64 -7.28 -26.45
N ASN A 50 5.43 -6.48 -25.73
CA ASN A 50 5.44 -6.41 -24.27
C ASN A 50 4.88 -5.11 -23.67
N HIS A 51 4.60 -4.08 -24.49
CA HIS A 51 4.22 -2.75 -24.01
C HIS A 51 2.71 -2.48 -24.00
N ILE A 52 1.91 -3.32 -24.68
CA ILE A 52 0.45 -3.14 -24.73
C ILE A 52 -0.17 -3.54 -23.39
N LYS A 53 -0.94 -2.62 -22.81
CA LYS A 53 -1.72 -2.86 -21.60
C LYS A 53 -3.16 -3.25 -21.92
N ILE A 54 -3.65 -4.31 -21.29
CA ILE A 54 -5.08 -4.66 -21.29
C ILE A 54 -5.58 -4.56 -19.86
N ASP A 55 -6.67 -3.81 -19.64
CA ASP A 55 -7.20 -3.52 -18.31
C ASP A 55 -6.13 -2.95 -17.34
N GLY A 56 -5.15 -2.20 -17.87
CA GLY A 56 -4.04 -1.60 -17.12
C GLY A 56 -2.83 -2.52 -16.86
N ARG A 57 -2.90 -3.80 -17.24
CA ARG A 57 -1.88 -4.82 -16.95
C ARG A 57 -0.94 -5.07 -18.12
N TYR A 58 0.30 -5.43 -17.83
CA TYR A 58 1.25 -5.90 -18.83
C TYR A 58 1.14 -7.43 -19.03
N PRO A 59 1.55 -7.95 -20.19
CA PRO A 59 1.52 -9.39 -20.50
C PRO A 59 2.69 -10.12 -19.82
N PHE A 60 2.70 -10.16 -18.49
CA PHE A 60 3.69 -10.94 -17.75
C PHE A 60 3.39 -12.44 -17.82
N GLU A 61 4.40 -13.26 -17.53
CA GLU A 61 4.21 -14.70 -17.37
C GLU A 61 3.70 -15.00 -15.96
N GLU A 62 2.69 -15.85 -15.85
CA GLU A 62 2.22 -16.33 -14.56
C GLU A 62 3.28 -17.25 -13.94
N LEU A 63 3.87 -16.83 -12.82
CA LEU A 63 4.82 -17.63 -12.05
C LEU A 63 4.26 -17.83 -10.64
N PHE A 64 4.32 -19.06 -10.14
CA PHE A 64 3.79 -19.44 -8.81
C PHE A 64 2.35 -18.96 -8.56
N TYR A 65 1.50 -18.98 -9.59
CA TYR A 65 0.10 -18.53 -9.55
C TYR A 65 -0.09 -17.02 -9.33
N ALA A 66 0.98 -16.21 -9.35
CA ALA A 66 0.91 -14.76 -9.32
C ALA A 66 0.94 -14.20 -10.75
N MET A 67 0.07 -13.23 -11.05
CA MET A 67 0.09 -12.51 -12.33
C MET A 67 1.34 -11.62 -12.45
N GLU A 68 1.79 -11.03 -11.35
CA GLU A 68 3.00 -10.21 -11.31
C GLU A 68 3.91 -10.74 -10.19
N PHE A 69 4.64 -11.83 -10.46
CA PHE A 69 5.40 -12.53 -9.42
C PHE A 69 6.41 -11.64 -8.69
N PHE A 70 7.24 -10.88 -9.41
CA PHE A 70 8.22 -10.02 -8.76
C PHE A 70 7.56 -8.86 -8.01
N ALA A 71 6.49 -8.29 -8.57
CA ALA A 71 5.75 -7.20 -7.94
C ALA A 71 4.96 -7.66 -6.70
N SER A 72 4.59 -8.93 -6.60
CA SER A 72 3.96 -9.51 -5.40
C SER A 72 4.98 -10.02 -4.37
N ALA A 73 6.14 -10.51 -4.81
CA ALA A 73 7.18 -11.00 -3.91
C ALA A 73 7.78 -9.86 -3.06
N PHE A 74 7.95 -8.68 -3.65
CA PHE A 74 8.51 -7.53 -2.96
C PHE A 74 7.69 -7.06 -1.73
N PRO A 75 6.40 -6.72 -1.83
CA PRO A 75 5.59 -6.34 -0.67
C PRO A 75 5.47 -7.50 0.35
N LEU A 76 5.48 -8.76 -0.10
CA LEU A 76 5.46 -9.92 0.80
C LEU A 76 6.72 -9.99 1.67
N LEU A 77 7.90 -9.79 1.07
CA LEU A 77 9.15 -9.74 1.82
C LEU A 77 9.15 -8.60 2.84
N ASN A 78 8.59 -7.45 2.47
CA ASN A 78 8.46 -6.33 3.38
C ASN A 78 7.52 -6.61 4.55
N LEU A 79 6.37 -7.26 4.30
CA LEU A 79 5.50 -7.75 5.35
C LEU A 79 6.26 -8.64 6.34
N ILE A 80 7.05 -9.59 5.83
CA ILE A 80 7.84 -10.51 6.67
C ILE A 80 8.85 -9.74 7.52
N VAL A 81 9.61 -8.82 6.91
CA VAL A 81 10.59 -7.98 7.62
C VAL A 81 9.91 -7.16 8.71
N HIS A 82 8.77 -6.52 8.40
CA HIS A 82 7.99 -5.74 9.36
C HIS A 82 7.49 -6.59 10.55
N VAL A 83 6.97 -7.78 10.29
CA VAL A 83 6.49 -8.70 11.35
C VAL A 83 7.64 -9.19 12.22
N ILE A 84 8.76 -9.59 11.63
CA ILE A 84 9.94 -10.05 12.37
C ILE A 84 10.51 -8.91 13.21
N PHE A 85 10.73 -7.75 12.60
CA PHE A 85 11.32 -6.59 13.27
C PHE A 85 10.44 -6.12 14.44
N TYR A 86 9.13 -6.05 14.23
CA TYR A 86 8.19 -5.68 15.28
C TYR A 86 8.27 -6.62 16.48
N ASN A 87 8.22 -7.93 16.24
CA ASN A 87 8.20 -8.92 17.34
C ASN A 87 9.53 -9.03 18.07
N LEU A 88 10.66 -8.93 17.37
CA LEU A 88 11.99 -9.07 17.98
C LEU A 88 12.47 -7.79 18.66
N TYR A 89 12.21 -6.61 18.07
CA TYR A 89 12.89 -5.36 18.47
C TYR A 89 11.94 -4.27 18.97
N LEU A 90 10.73 -4.14 18.43
CA LEU A 90 9.85 -3.00 18.75
C LEU A 90 8.86 -3.29 19.87
N LYS A 91 8.22 -4.46 19.87
CA LYS A 91 7.05 -4.77 20.71
C LYS A 91 7.27 -4.46 22.19
N ASN A 92 8.43 -4.83 22.74
CA ASN A 92 8.74 -4.60 24.16
C ASN A 92 9.09 -3.13 24.46
N ASN A 93 9.71 -2.43 23.52
CA ASN A 93 10.07 -1.02 23.66
C ASN A 93 8.83 -0.13 23.53
N LEU A 94 7.94 -0.44 22.60
CA LEU A 94 6.67 0.27 22.41
C LEU A 94 5.77 0.16 23.64
N LYS A 95 5.67 -1.02 24.28
CA LYS A 95 4.91 -1.18 25.53
C LYS A 95 5.35 -0.24 26.67
N LYS A 96 6.61 0.19 26.67
CA LYS A 96 7.16 1.12 27.67
C LYS A 96 6.98 2.58 27.28
N SER A 97 6.66 2.86 26.02
CA SER A 97 6.50 4.22 25.50
C SER A 97 5.08 4.73 25.73
N PRO A 98 4.90 5.97 26.22
CA PRO A 98 3.57 6.59 26.35
C PRO A 98 2.77 6.62 25.03
N ILE A 99 3.46 6.70 23.89
CA ILE A 99 2.87 6.71 22.55
C ILE A 99 2.99 5.38 21.82
N GLY A 100 3.39 4.31 22.53
CA GLY A 100 3.63 3.01 21.92
C GLY A 100 2.41 2.40 21.25
N HIS A 101 1.22 2.68 21.79
CA HIS A 101 -0.04 2.22 21.21
C HIS A 101 -0.27 2.81 19.80
N LEU A 102 0.13 4.06 19.55
CA LEU A 102 0.00 4.69 18.22
C LEU A 102 0.91 3.99 17.21
N PHE A 103 2.17 3.75 17.56
CA PHE A 103 3.09 3.01 16.69
C PHE A 103 2.68 1.55 16.49
N GLN A 104 2.05 0.92 17.48
CA GLN A 104 1.50 -0.42 17.35
C GLN A 104 0.34 -0.45 16.34
N ILE A 105 -0.57 0.53 16.38
CA ILE A 105 -1.64 0.66 15.37
C ILE A 105 -1.02 0.91 13.99
N GLN A 106 -0.04 1.82 13.89
CA GLN A 106 0.66 2.08 12.63
C GLN A 106 1.28 0.79 12.07
N GLN A 107 1.91 -0.01 12.91
CA GLN A 107 2.48 -1.30 12.51
C GLN A 107 1.43 -2.26 11.93
N TYR A 108 0.25 -2.34 12.54
CA TYR A 108 -0.83 -3.18 12.00
C TYR A 108 -1.32 -2.67 10.65
N ILE A 109 -1.50 -1.36 10.51
CA ILE A 109 -1.89 -0.75 9.24
C ILE A 109 -0.87 -1.06 8.14
N VAL A 110 0.43 -0.95 8.45
CA VAL A 110 1.51 -1.30 7.50
C VAL A 110 1.51 -2.78 7.13
N CYS A 111 1.34 -3.68 8.10
CA CYS A 111 1.24 -5.10 7.77
C CYS A 111 0.04 -5.40 6.87
N VAL A 112 -1.11 -4.77 7.14
CA VAL A 112 -2.29 -4.92 6.29
C VAL A 112 -2.03 -4.34 4.90
N GLY A 113 -1.35 -3.19 4.80
CA GLY A 113 -0.96 -2.56 3.53
C GLY A 113 -0.02 -3.42 2.68
N TRP A 114 1.01 -4.01 3.29
CA TRP A 114 1.89 -4.92 2.55
C TRP A 114 1.20 -6.21 2.12
N LEU A 115 0.31 -6.74 2.96
CA LEU A 115 -0.49 -7.90 2.61
C LEU A 115 -1.46 -7.60 1.46
N SER A 116 -2.16 -6.46 1.50
CA SER A 116 -3.10 -6.06 0.45
C SER A 116 -2.40 -5.81 -0.87
N SER A 117 -1.24 -5.14 -0.86
CA SER A 117 -0.39 -4.96 -2.04
C SER A 117 0.08 -6.29 -2.63
N THR A 118 0.50 -7.23 -1.77
CA THR A 118 0.87 -8.59 -2.21
C THR A 118 -0.30 -9.27 -2.92
N LEU A 119 -1.49 -9.24 -2.32
CA LEU A 119 -2.69 -9.88 -2.88
C LEU A 119 -3.14 -9.22 -4.20
N PHE A 120 -3.01 -7.90 -4.30
CA PHE A 120 -3.29 -7.15 -5.52
C PHE A 120 -2.39 -7.59 -6.69
N HIS A 121 -1.08 -7.72 -6.48
CA HIS A 121 -0.15 -8.18 -7.52
C HIS A 121 -0.24 -9.68 -7.83
N ILE A 122 -0.74 -10.49 -6.89
CA ILE A 122 -1.07 -11.91 -7.16
C ILE A 122 -2.29 -12.00 -8.09
N ASN A 123 -3.35 -11.25 -7.76
CA ASN A 123 -4.60 -11.25 -8.50
C ASN A 123 -5.29 -9.89 -8.40
N ASP A 124 -5.17 -9.09 -9.47
CA ASP A 124 -5.81 -7.78 -9.56
C ASP A 124 -7.30 -7.94 -9.90
N ILE A 125 -8.11 -7.92 -8.83
CA ILE A 125 -9.57 -7.84 -8.88
C ILE A 125 -10.01 -6.58 -8.12
N MET A 126 -11.24 -6.14 -8.37
CA MET A 126 -11.80 -4.93 -7.76
C MET A 126 -11.59 -4.88 -6.24
N THR A 127 -11.81 -6.00 -5.53
CA THR A 127 -11.64 -6.07 -4.07
C THR A 127 -10.19 -5.89 -3.63
N THR A 128 -9.24 -6.62 -4.22
CA THR A 128 -7.81 -6.52 -3.82
C THR A 128 -7.25 -5.15 -4.13
N ARG A 129 -7.62 -4.60 -5.29
CA ARG A 129 -7.29 -3.24 -5.71
C ARG A 129 -7.82 -2.17 -4.75
N TYR A 130 -9.07 -2.28 -4.33
CA TYR A 130 -9.65 -1.31 -3.40
C TYR A 130 -8.95 -1.36 -2.05
N ILE A 131 -8.75 -2.56 -1.51
CA ILE A 131 -8.08 -2.73 -0.22
C ILE A 131 -6.66 -2.19 -0.28
N ASP A 132 -5.89 -2.50 -1.33
CA ASP A 132 -4.51 -2.00 -1.51
C ASP A 132 -4.46 -0.46 -1.45
N TYR A 133 -5.20 0.21 -2.34
CA TYR A 133 -5.23 1.67 -2.40
C TYR A 133 -5.74 2.33 -1.11
N PHE A 134 -6.76 1.75 -0.46
CA PHE A 134 -7.30 2.30 0.79
C PHE A 134 -6.32 2.13 1.95
N THR A 135 -5.66 0.98 2.03
CA THR A 135 -4.68 0.70 3.09
C THR A 135 -3.39 1.50 2.92
N ALA A 136 -2.93 1.72 1.69
CA ALA A 136 -1.80 2.61 1.38
C ALA A 136 -2.10 4.06 1.80
N PHE A 137 -3.29 4.57 1.44
CA PHE A 137 -3.71 5.91 1.84
C PHE A 137 -3.88 6.03 3.36
N LEU A 138 -4.50 5.03 4.01
CA LEU A 138 -4.65 4.98 5.46
C LEU A 138 -3.30 4.98 6.17
N TRP A 139 -2.33 4.21 5.66
CA TRP A 139 -0.97 4.19 6.19
C TRP A 139 -0.35 5.58 6.16
N LEU A 140 -0.33 6.25 5.00
CA LEU A 140 0.26 7.58 4.87
C LEU A 140 -0.45 8.61 5.75
N LEU A 141 -1.78 8.59 5.78
CA LEU A 141 -2.56 9.50 6.61
C LEU A 141 -2.31 9.27 8.11
N TYR A 142 -2.28 8.01 8.56
CA TYR A 142 -1.99 7.67 9.94
C TYR A 142 -0.54 7.99 10.33
N GLY A 143 0.41 7.82 9.41
CA GLY A 143 1.81 8.24 9.60
C GLY A 143 1.93 9.75 9.83
N ASN A 144 1.19 10.56 9.08
CA ASN A 144 1.08 12.00 9.30
C ASN A 144 0.45 12.31 10.67
N TYR A 145 -0.65 11.63 11.02
CA TYR A 145 -1.29 11.77 12.33
C TYR A 145 -0.31 11.53 13.49
N VAL A 146 0.43 10.41 13.46
CA VAL A 146 1.44 10.09 14.48
C VAL A 146 2.56 11.14 14.52
N SER A 147 2.97 11.65 13.35
CA SER A 147 4.02 12.67 13.27
C SER A 147 3.58 14.01 13.87
N ILE A 148 2.35 14.46 13.58
CA ILE A 148 1.76 15.65 14.20
C ILE A 148 1.63 15.44 15.72
N TYR A 149 1.17 14.28 16.16
CA TYR A 149 1.04 13.96 17.58
C TYR A 149 2.38 14.09 18.34
N ARG A 150 3.49 13.66 17.72
CA ARG A 150 4.84 13.78 18.29
C ARG A 150 5.35 15.22 18.39
N LEU A 151 4.85 16.12 17.54
CA LEU A 151 5.21 17.55 17.57
C LEU A 151 4.42 18.34 18.59
N LEU A 152 3.27 17.83 19.02
CA LEU A 152 2.50 18.48 20.06
C LEU A 152 3.31 18.45 21.39
N PRO A 153 2.98 19.33 22.35
CA PRO A 153 3.67 19.41 23.63
C PRO A 153 3.48 18.26 24.64
N PRO A 154 2.71 17.16 24.46
CA PRO A 154 2.54 16.18 25.53
C PRO A 154 3.81 15.37 25.89
N PHE A 155 4.97 15.73 25.32
CA PHE A 155 6.30 15.28 25.76
C PHE A 155 7.00 16.22 26.76
N GLN A 156 6.38 17.32 27.21
CA GLN A 156 6.99 18.32 28.09
C GLN A 156 6.18 18.63 29.37
N ASP A 157 5.60 17.60 30.01
CA ASP A 157 5.01 17.69 31.36
C ASP A 157 3.74 18.55 31.53
N LYS A 158 3.14 19.11 30.47
CA LYS A 158 1.87 19.86 30.56
C LYS A 158 0.84 19.44 29.51
N TYR A 159 0.03 18.42 29.86
CA TYR A 159 -1.20 18.10 29.13
C TYR A 159 -2.25 19.19 29.33
N THR A 160 -2.18 20.26 28.54
CA THR A 160 -3.15 21.36 28.60
C THR A 160 -4.46 20.99 27.90
N ILE A 161 -5.55 21.67 28.26
CA ILE A 161 -6.85 21.56 27.55
C ILE A 161 -6.67 21.84 26.06
N LEU A 162 -5.84 22.83 25.71
CA LEU A 162 -5.50 23.17 24.32
C LEU A 162 -4.90 21.97 23.56
N THR A 163 -3.99 21.21 24.19
CA THR A 163 -3.38 20.04 23.55
C THR A 163 -4.42 18.97 23.23
N LYS A 164 -5.37 18.72 24.16
CA LYS A 164 -6.47 17.77 23.92
C LYS A 164 -7.37 18.21 22.77
N VAL A 165 -7.72 19.50 22.72
CA VAL A 165 -8.52 20.08 21.63
C VAL A 165 -7.81 19.92 20.28
N LEU A 166 -6.51 20.21 20.23
CA LEU A 166 -5.72 20.06 19.00
C LEU A 166 -5.63 18.60 18.54
N VAL A 167 -5.35 17.65 19.44
CA VAL A 167 -5.33 16.21 19.10
C VAL A 167 -6.68 15.76 18.57
N SER A 168 -7.78 16.16 19.22
CA SER A 168 -9.13 15.81 18.78
C SER A 168 -9.44 16.41 17.41
N ALA A 169 -9.10 17.69 17.19
CA ALA A 169 -9.30 18.35 15.90
C ALA A 169 -8.54 17.64 14.77
N VAL A 170 -7.26 17.31 14.98
CA VAL A 170 -6.45 16.57 14.01
C VAL A 170 -7.04 15.18 13.76
N SER A 171 -7.47 14.48 14.80
CA SER A 171 -8.09 13.15 14.67
C SER A 171 -9.37 13.22 13.82
N ILE A 172 -10.22 14.22 14.07
CA ILE A 172 -11.45 14.46 13.32
C ILE A 172 -11.13 14.74 11.85
N VAL A 173 -10.18 15.63 11.57
CA VAL A 173 -9.76 15.96 10.19
C VAL A 173 -9.25 14.71 9.46
N CYS A 174 -8.41 13.90 10.09
CA CYS A 174 -7.93 12.66 9.48
C CYS A 174 -9.08 11.68 9.19
N VAL A 175 -10.01 11.49 10.13
CA VAL A 175 -11.15 10.59 9.93
C VAL A 175 -12.04 11.06 8.78
N PHE A 176 -12.38 12.36 8.74
CA PHE A 176 -13.18 12.92 7.66
C PHE A 176 -12.46 12.85 6.31
N TYR A 177 -11.16 13.11 6.29
CA TYR A 177 -10.40 13.02 5.03
C TYR A 177 -10.32 11.59 4.52
N TYR A 178 -10.11 10.61 5.40
CA TYR A 178 -10.14 9.19 5.03
C TYR A 178 -11.53 8.79 4.52
N ALA A 179 -12.59 9.15 5.23
CA ALA A 179 -13.96 8.86 4.82
C ALA A 179 -14.31 9.50 3.46
N PHE A 180 -13.89 10.74 3.23
CA PHE A 180 -14.05 11.42 1.95
C PHE A 180 -13.28 10.72 0.82
N HIS A 181 -12.03 10.32 1.08
CA HIS A 181 -11.22 9.57 0.12
C HIS A 181 -11.89 8.24 -0.26
N LEU A 182 -12.35 7.47 0.72
CA LEU A 182 -13.10 6.22 0.48
C LEU A 182 -14.38 6.48 -0.30
N TYR A 183 -15.15 7.49 0.08
CA TYR A 183 -16.39 7.85 -0.60
C TYR A 183 -16.13 8.17 -2.09
N TYR A 184 -15.14 9.01 -2.36
CA TYR A 184 -14.78 9.37 -3.74
C TYR A 184 -14.37 8.15 -4.56
N MET A 185 -13.47 7.32 -4.03
CA MET A 185 -12.93 6.16 -4.76
C MET A 185 -13.96 5.03 -4.96
N ILE A 186 -14.95 4.90 -4.07
CA ILE A 186 -15.99 3.86 -4.16
C ILE A 186 -17.17 4.31 -5.02
N PHE A 187 -17.68 5.53 -4.78
CA PHE A 187 -18.97 5.96 -5.31
C PHE A 187 -18.90 6.96 -6.47
N VAL A 188 -17.76 7.67 -6.64
CA VAL A 188 -17.61 8.66 -7.71
C VAL A 188 -16.82 8.04 -8.87
N GLU A 189 -15.54 7.78 -8.66
CA GLU A 189 -14.67 7.18 -9.66
C GLU A 189 -13.43 6.60 -8.98
N PHE A 190 -13.08 5.34 -9.32
CA PHE A 190 -11.81 4.77 -8.90
C PHE A 190 -10.67 5.34 -9.77
N ASN A 191 -10.14 6.50 -9.37
CA ASN A 191 -9.16 7.24 -10.15
C ASN A 191 -7.73 7.08 -9.59
N TYR A 192 -6.91 6.31 -10.31
CA TYR A 192 -5.51 6.06 -9.96
C TYR A 192 -4.66 7.33 -9.86
N LYS A 193 -4.89 8.32 -10.74
CA LYS A 193 -4.11 9.56 -10.73
C LYS A 193 -4.41 10.38 -9.48
N TYR A 194 -5.68 10.47 -9.11
CA TYR A 194 -6.09 11.12 -7.86
C TYR A 194 -5.49 10.42 -6.65
N ALA A 195 -5.61 9.09 -6.55
CA ALA A 195 -5.10 8.35 -5.41
C ALA A 195 -3.57 8.49 -5.27
N ASN A 196 -2.83 8.37 -6.38
CA ASN A 196 -1.38 8.55 -6.39
C ASN A 196 -0.98 9.99 -6.02
N PHE A 197 -1.69 11.00 -6.52
CA PHE A 197 -1.40 12.39 -6.21
C PHE A 197 -1.68 12.72 -4.74
N ALA A 198 -2.82 12.28 -4.21
CA ALA A 198 -3.17 12.47 -2.81
C ALA A 198 -2.19 11.73 -1.88
N GLY A 199 -1.80 10.50 -2.24
CA GLY A 199 -0.75 9.75 -1.56
C GLY A 199 0.60 10.48 -1.58
N ALA A 200 1.03 10.98 -2.73
CA ALA A 200 2.29 11.73 -2.86
C ALA A 200 2.33 12.99 -1.98
N ILE A 201 1.21 13.71 -1.86
CA ILE A 201 1.10 14.86 -0.95
C ILE A 201 1.27 14.39 0.50
N LEU A 202 0.52 13.37 0.93
CA LEU A 202 0.62 12.85 2.29
C LEU A 202 2.03 12.34 2.61
N PHE A 203 2.66 11.64 1.68
CA PHE A 203 4.05 11.18 1.81
C PHE A 203 5.03 12.35 1.95
N SER A 204 4.87 13.40 1.14
CA SER A 204 5.72 14.60 1.21
C SER A 204 5.58 15.32 2.55
N ILE A 205 4.35 15.51 3.04
CA ILE A 205 4.11 16.10 4.37
C ILE A 205 4.74 15.21 5.46
N TRP A 206 4.59 13.89 5.34
CA TRP A 206 5.12 12.95 6.32
C TRP A 206 6.65 13.02 6.42
N ILE A 207 7.35 13.11 5.29
CA ILE A 207 8.80 13.33 5.24
C ILE A 207 9.17 14.64 5.94
N VAL A 208 8.51 15.75 5.58
CA VAL A 208 8.80 17.07 6.15
C VAL A 208 8.60 17.06 7.68
N LEU A 209 7.50 16.48 8.16
CA LEU A 209 7.22 16.38 9.59
C LEU A 209 8.29 15.55 10.31
N ASN A 210 8.69 14.40 9.77
CA ASN A 210 9.71 13.56 10.41
C ASN A 210 11.09 14.19 10.39
N PHE A 211 11.42 14.94 9.33
CA PHE A 211 12.66 15.69 9.26
C PHE A 211 12.69 16.83 10.29
N LEU A 212 11.56 17.54 10.46
CA LEU A 212 11.40 18.56 11.49
C LEU A 212 11.53 17.96 12.90
N ILE A 213 10.85 16.83 13.17
CA ILE A 213 10.97 16.11 14.44
C ILE A 213 12.43 15.71 14.70
N TYR A 214 13.12 15.19 13.68
CA TYR A 214 14.53 14.84 13.80
C TYR A 214 15.37 16.04 14.22
N PHE A 215 15.21 17.22 13.62
CA PHE A 215 15.97 18.41 14.03
C PHE A 215 15.65 18.87 15.46
N LEU A 216 14.38 18.84 15.85
CA LEU A 216 13.98 19.23 17.21
C LEU A 216 14.53 18.26 18.27
N LEU A 217 14.57 16.95 17.97
CA LEU A 217 15.06 15.91 18.88
C LEU A 217 16.57 15.64 18.79
N LYS A 218 17.24 16.01 17.69
CA LYS A 218 18.72 15.95 17.60
C LYS A 218 19.35 16.85 18.66
N LYS A 219 18.69 17.95 18.99
CA LYS A 219 19.11 18.88 20.05
C LYS A 219 19.10 18.25 21.45
N SER A 220 18.42 17.11 21.65
CA SER A 220 18.37 16.36 22.91
C SER A 220 19.28 15.12 22.98
N GLY A 221 20.18 14.93 21.99
CA GLY A 221 21.26 13.92 22.08
C GLY A 221 20.87 12.45 21.87
N LEU A 222 19.68 12.17 21.32
CA LEU A 222 19.21 10.81 21.04
C LEU A 222 19.78 10.28 19.70
N PRO A 223 20.66 9.26 19.67
CA PRO A 223 21.43 8.90 18.47
C PRO A 223 20.66 8.09 17.40
N ASN A 224 19.48 7.54 17.72
CA ASN A 224 18.93 6.41 16.94
C ASN A 224 17.61 6.66 16.18
N ILE A 225 17.22 7.93 15.96
CA ILE A 225 15.99 8.24 15.20
C ILE A 225 16.19 8.04 13.68
N PHE A 226 17.42 8.19 13.19
CA PHE A 226 17.74 8.03 11.77
C PHE A 226 17.45 6.61 11.24
N CYS A 227 17.65 5.57 12.06
CA CYS A 227 17.30 4.19 11.69
C CYS A 227 15.79 3.99 11.52
N PHE A 228 14.95 4.71 12.27
CA PHE A 228 13.50 4.57 12.20
C PHE A 228 12.90 5.19 10.92
N ILE A 229 13.51 6.28 10.43
CA ILE A 229 13.10 6.94 9.18
C ILE A 229 13.62 6.13 7.96
N LEU A 230 14.85 5.61 8.03
CA LEU A 230 15.42 4.80 6.95
C LEU A 230 14.75 3.42 6.82
N LEU A 231 14.38 2.77 7.94
CA LEU A 231 13.64 1.50 7.90
C LEU A 231 12.27 1.60 7.20
N TRP A 232 11.70 2.80 7.05
CA TRP A 232 10.41 3.01 6.41
C TRP A 232 10.50 3.65 5.01
N LEU A 233 11.64 4.25 4.66
CA LEU A 233 11.87 4.87 3.34
C LEU A 233 12.49 3.89 2.32
N PHE A 234 13.13 2.80 2.75
CA PHE A 234 13.92 1.94 1.86
C PHE A 234 13.13 0.91 1.03
N VAL A 235 11.84 1.12 0.84
CA VAL A 235 10.96 0.08 0.28
C VAL A 235 10.20 0.52 -0.98
N GLU A 236 10.26 1.76 -1.44
CA GLU A 236 9.57 2.12 -2.70
C GLU A 236 10.54 2.64 -3.75
N HIS A 237 11.25 1.72 -4.41
CA HIS A 237 11.88 1.93 -5.72
C HIS A 237 11.88 0.65 -6.55
#